data_AF-B8ZVM2-F1
#
_entry.id   AF-B8ZVM2-F1
#
_cell.length_a   1.000
_cell.length_b   1.000
_cell.length_c   1.000
_cell.angle_alpha   90.00
_cell.angle_beta   90.00
_cell.angle_gamma   90.00
#
_symmetry.space_group_name_H-M   'P 1'
#
loop_
_entity.id
_entity.type
_entity.pdbx_description
1 polymer ?
#
loop_
_entity_poly.entity_id
_entity_poly.type
_entity_poly.pdbx_seq_one_letter_code
_entity_poly.pdbx_strand_id
1 'polypeptide(L)'
;MAFIFSGYSPDKRMTDRITDIGPQKYDLFYPTVIAKNKGKWLYHEITKPGVMVHVAESGDECYTVGVGGARLMSVTHIREICQIADKHCGGHLRFTTRNNIEFMVADKAKVEPLIKDLESRKFDGGSFKFPVGGTGAGVTNIIHTQGWIHFHTPAPDASGPVKATMDVLFDDIKDHRQPAQLSVSGPGAEHVRRGAKGECSTRRPLCKTTASALGHSI
;
A
#
# COMPACT_ATOMS: atom_id res chain seq x y z
N MET A 1 -29.95 -19.20 2.42
CA MET A 1 -28.67 -19.28 1.66
C MET A 1 -28.62 -20.66 1.03
N ALA A 2 -28.53 -20.75 -0.30
CA ALA A 2 -28.40 -22.05 -0.99
C ALA A 2 -26.93 -22.46 -1.07
N PHE A 3 -26.65 -23.76 -1.02
CA PHE A 3 -25.31 -24.28 -1.26
C PHE A 3 -25.04 -24.32 -2.77
N ILE A 4 -23.98 -23.67 -3.22
CA ILE A 4 -23.56 -23.64 -4.62
C ILE A 4 -22.22 -24.38 -4.74
N PHE A 5 -22.20 -25.49 -5.48
CA PHE A 5 -21.02 -26.33 -5.64
C PHE A 5 -19.96 -25.64 -6.51
N SER A 6 -18.70 -25.71 -6.09
CA SER A 6 -17.54 -25.29 -6.90
C SER A 6 -17.01 -26.38 -7.85
N GLY A 7 -17.58 -27.58 -7.80
CA GLY A 7 -17.03 -28.80 -8.42
C GLY A 7 -16.20 -29.67 -7.47
N TYR A 8 -15.87 -29.20 -6.27
CA TYR A 8 -15.20 -29.99 -5.23
C TYR A 8 -16.10 -31.11 -4.68
N SER A 9 -15.54 -32.31 -4.51
CA SER A 9 -16.21 -33.47 -3.89
C SER A 9 -15.67 -33.73 -2.47
N PRO A 10 -16.52 -33.70 -1.42
CA PRO A 10 -16.10 -33.97 -0.04
C PRO A 10 -15.72 -35.43 0.22
N ASP A 11 -16.28 -36.37 -0.56
CA ASP A 11 -15.99 -37.82 -0.47
C ASP A 11 -14.69 -38.18 -1.20
N LYS A 12 -14.34 -37.40 -2.23
CA LYS A 12 -13.13 -37.61 -3.06
C LYS A 12 -12.21 -36.39 -3.00
N ARG A 13 -11.73 -36.09 -1.80
CA ARG A 13 -10.99 -34.85 -1.49
C ARG A 13 -9.68 -34.65 -2.28
N MET A 14 -9.13 -35.71 -2.85
CA MET A 14 -7.85 -35.69 -3.57
C MET A 14 -8.03 -35.61 -5.09
N THR A 15 -9.22 -35.89 -5.61
CA THR A 15 -9.51 -35.78 -7.04
C THR A 15 -9.51 -34.30 -7.44
N ASP A 16 -8.88 -33.98 -8.57
CA ASP A 16 -8.77 -32.63 -9.15
C ASP A 16 -8.18 -31.55 -8.21
N ARG A 17 -7.43 -31.97 -7.18
CA ARG A 17 -6.74 -31.05 -6.27
C ARG A 17 -5.46 -30.52 -6.91
N ILE A 18 -5.40 -29.21 -7.14
CA ILE A 18 -4.20 -28.51 -7.59
C ILE A 18 -3.46 -27.92 -6.37
N THR A 19 -2.19 -28.27 -6.17
CA THR A 19 -1.32 -27.73 -5.11
C THR A 19 0.02 -27.25 -5.68
N ASP A 20 0.78 -26.51 -4.87
CA ASP A 20 2.18 -26.13 -5.15
C ASP A 20 2.42 -25.26 -6.41
N ILE A 21 1.39 -24.53 -6.86
CA ILE A 21 1.46 -23.66 -8.05
C ILE A 21 2.15 -22.30 -7.81
N GLY A 22 2.32 -21.89 -6.55
CA GLY A 22 2.89 -20.57 -6.20
C GLY A 22 2.03 -19.38 -6.69
N PRO A 23 2.60 -18.15 -6.68
CA PRO A 23 1.93 -16.98 -7.20
C PRO A 23 2.00 -16.91 -8.73
N GLN A 24 1.06 -16.20 -9.35
CA GLN A 24 1.20 -15.85 -10.77
C GLN A 24 2.42 -14.96 -10.98
N LYS A 25 3.09 -15.17 -12.12
CA LYS A 25 4.29 -14.40 -12.47
C LYS A 25 3.90 -12.94 -12.72
N TYR A 26 4.66 -12.02 -12.12
CA TYR A 26 4.32 -10.59 -12.09
C TYR A 26 4.32 -9.91 -13.47
N ASP A 27 5.02 -10.47 -14.45
CA ASP A 27 5.18 -9.90 -15.79
C ASP A 27 3.94 -10.02 -16.66
N LEU A 28 3.02 -10.92 -16.31
CA LEU A 28 1.68 -11.04 -16.89
C LEU A 28 0.83 -9.77 -16.70
N PHE A 29 1.17 -8.94 -15.72
CA PHE A 29 0.37 -7.78 -15.30
C PHE A 29 1.03 -6.44 -15.59
N TYR A 30 2.20 -6.43 -16.24
CA TYR A 30 2.90 -5.19 -16.52
C TYR A 30 2.15 -4.34 -17.54
N PRO A 31 2.00 -3.02 -17.29
CA PRO A 31 1.68 -2.08 -18.35
C PRO A 31 2.73 -2.18 -19.46
N THR A 32 2.32 -1.98 -20.71
CA THR A 32 3.19 -2.09 -21.90
C THR A 32 4.48 -1.28 -21.77
N VAL A 33 4.41 -0.05 -21.24
CA VAL A 33 5.57 0.82 -21.01
C VAL A 33 6.56 0.23 -19.99
N ILE A 34 6.07 -0.45 -18.96
CA ILE A 34 6.90 -1.11 -17.95
C ILE A 34 7.54 -2.36 -18.52
N ALA A 35 6.77 -3.18 -19.24
CA ALA A 35 7.29 -4.41 -19.84
C ALA A 35 8.41 -4.11 -20.85
N LYS A 36 8.22 -3.10 -21.71
CA LYS A 36 9.19 -2.68 -22.74
C LYS A 36 10.49 -2.13 -22.15
N ASN A 37 10.40 -1.33 -21.08
CA ASN A 37 11.53 -0.58 -20.54
C ASN A 37 12.10 -1.17 -19.23
N LYS A 38 11.68 -2.38 -18.86
CA LYS A 38 12.16 -3.05 -17.64
C LYS A 38 13.68 -3.17 -17.65
N GLY A 39 14.33 -2.58 -16.64
CA GLY A 39 15.78 -2.60 -16.47
C GLY A 39 16.53 -1.54 -17.28
N LYS A 40 15.83 -0.65 -17.99
CA LYS A 40 16.40 0.40 -18.85
C LYS A 40 15.91 1.79 -18.43
N TRP A 41 15.80 2.02 -17.12
CA TRP A 41 15.34 3.30 -16.56
C TRP A 41 16.56 4.18 -16.25
N LEU A 42 16.55 5.42 -16.74
CA LEU A 42 17.64 6.37 -16.55
C LEU A 42 17.51 7.13 -15.23
N TYR A 43 16.36 7.76 -15.01
CA TYR A 43 16.10 8.58 -13.84
C TYR A 43 14.62 8.62 -13.50
N HIS A 44 14.34 9.16 -12.31
CA HIS A 44 13.00 9.44 -11.86
C HIS A 44 12.95 10.86 -11.27
N GLU A 45 11.78 11.49 -11.36
CA GLU A 45 11.53 12.80 -10.79
C GLU A 45 10.16 12.83 -10.14
N ILE A 46 10.06 13.52 -9.00
CA ILE A 46 8.79 13.78 -8.33
C ILE A 46 8.30 15.14 -8.80
N THR A 47 7.27 15.12 -9.66
CA THR A 47 6.74 16.35 -10.29
C THR A 47 5.82 17.13 -9.36
N LYS A 48 5.09 16.42 -8.49
CA LYS A 48 4.22 16.99 -7.44
C LYS A 48 3.94 15.93 -6.37
N PRO A 49 3.39 16.30 -5.20
CA PRO A 49 3.00 15.34 -4.19
C PRO A 49 2.06 14.26 -4.75
N GLY A 50 2.47 12.99 -4.60
CA GLY A 50 1.74 11.84 -5.14
C GLY A 50 2.02 11.51 -6.62
N VAL A 51 2.85 12.27 -7.34
CA VAL A 51 3.15 12.01 -8.77
C VAL A 51 4.63 11.94 -9.04
N MET A 52 5.04 10.85 -9.69
CA MET A 52 6.41 10.64 -10.12
C MET A 52 6.45 10.25 -11.60
N VAL A 53 7.52 10.62 -12.29
CA VAL A 53 7.80 10.19 -13.66
C VAL A 53 9.09 9.36 -13.65
N HIS A 54 9.09 8.27 -14.41
CA HIS A 54 10.30 7.53 -14.74
C HIS A 54 10.58 7.69 -16.24
N VAL A 55 11.83 7.99 -16.58
CA VAL A 55 12.26 8.17 -17.97
C VAL A 55 13.21 7.03 -18.33
N ALA A 56 12.89 6.33 -19.41
CA ALA A 56 13.70 5.23 -19.92
C ALA A 56 14.84 5.72 -20.82
N GLU A 57 15.83 4.87 -21.08
CA GLU A 57 16.91 5.11 -22.04
C GLU A 57 16.39 5.40 -23.47
N SER A 58 15.23 4.85 -23.80
CA SER A 58 14.52 5.06 -25.07
C SER A 58 13.87 6.44 -25.18
N GLY A 59 13.78 7.21 -24.08
CA GLY A 59 12.98 8.41 -23.96
C GLY A 59 11.51 8.16 -23.60
N ASP A 60 11.08 6.89 -23.46
CA ASP A 60 9.73 6.58 -22.99
C ASP A 60 9.53 7.06 -21.54
N GLU A 61 8.40 7.70 -21.27
CA GLU A 61 8.03 8.17 -19.94
C GLU A 61 6.93 7.30 -19.32
N CYS A 62 7.00 7.08 -18.01
CA CYS A 62 5.93 6.43 -17.24
C CYS A 62 5.59 7.28 -16.01
N TYR A 63 4.43 7.90 -16.04
CA TYR A 63 3.89 8.67 -14.93
C TYR A 63 3.15 7.75 -13.97
N THR A 64 3.45 7.86 -12.69
CA THR A 64 2.82 7.10 -11.61
C THR A 64 2.12 8.07 -10.67
N VAL A 65 0.82 7.85 -10.44
CA VAL A 65 0.00 8.57 -9.46
C VAL A 65 -0.23 7.65 -8.27
N GLY A 66 0.40 7.96 -7.15
CA GLY A 66 0.26 7.27 -5.88
C GLY A 66 -0.88 7.85 -5.05
N VAL A 67 -1.72 6.96 -4.53
CA VAL A 67 -2.84 7.31 -3.64
C VAL A 67 -2.82 6.49 -2.36
N GLY A 68 -3.26 7.11 -1.27
CA GLY A 68 -3.46 6.43 0.01
C GLY A 68 -4.53 5.33 -0.10
N GLY A 69 -4.32 4.24 0.63
CA GLY A 69 -5.28 3.14 0.78
C GLY A 69 -5.46 2.75 2.24
N ALA A 70 -6.66 2.34 2.63
CA ALA A 70 -6.95 1.96 4.02
C ALA A 70 -6.38 0.57 4.41
N ARG A 71 -5.75 -0.15 3.48
CA ARG A 71 -5.34 -1.56 3.54
C ARG A 71 -6.49 -2.54 3.75
N LEU A 72 -7.29 -2.37 4.79
CA LEU A 72 -8.56 -3.08 4.97
C LEU A 72 -9.59 -2.45 4.03
N MET A 73 -10.03 -3.21 3.03
CA MET A 73 -10.90 -2.69 1.96
C MET A 73 -11.98 -3.72 1.62
N SER A 74 -13.16 -3.23 1.24
CA SER A 74 -14.24 -4.07 0.73
C SER A 74 -13.99 -4.48 -0.73
N VAL A 75 -14.68 -5.54 -1.17
CA VAL A 75 -14.68 -5.94 -2.59
C VAL A 75 -15.28 -4.87 -3.50
N THR A 76 -16.20 -4.04 -3.00
CA THR A 76 -16.78 -2.92 -3.76
C THR A 76 -15.74 -1.83 -4.00
N HIS A 77 -14.88 -1.55 -3.03
CA HIS A 77 -13.79 -0.59 -3.19
C HIS A 77 -12.71 -1.11 -4.14
N ILE A 78 -12.38 -2.41 -4.08
CA ILE A 78 -11.44 -3.03 -5.04
C ILE A 78 -11.99 -2.95 -6.47
N ARG A 79 -13.29 -3.20 -6.68
CA ARG A 79 -13.92 -3.04 -8.00
C ARG A 79 -13.88 -1.60 -8.49
N GLU A 80 -14.06 -0.63 -7.60
CA GLU A 80 -13.91 0.80 -7.96
C GLU A 80 -12.47 1.14 -8.36
N ILE A 81 -11.46 0.57 -7.68
CA ILE A 81 -10.05 0.69 -8.07
C ILE A 81 -9.81 0.13 -9.49
N CYS A 82 -10.36 -1.06 -9.78
CA CYS A 82 -10.27 -1.67 -11.11
C CYS A 82 -10.96 -0.80 -12.18
N GLN A 83 -12.14 -0.23 -11.89
CA GLN A 83 -12.84 0.66 -12.83
C GLN A 83 -12.01 1.91 -13.19
N ILE A 84 -11.26 2.47 -12.23
CA ILE A 84 -10.35 3.59 -12.48
C ILE A 84 -9.17 3.16 -13.35
N ALA A 85 -8.59 1.98 -13.06
CA ALA A 85 -7.52 1.42 -13.86
C ALA A 85 -7.96 1.12 -15.30
N ASP A 86 -9.15 0.58 -15.50
CA ASP A 86 -9.71 0.32 -16.84
C ASP A 86 -9.91 1.63 -17.61
N LYS A 87 -10.43 2.67 -16.94
CA LYS A 87 -10.72 3.97 -17.57
C LYS A 87 -9.46 4.74 -17.98
N HIS A 88 -8.41 4.71 -17.16
CA HIS A 88 -7.26 5.61 -17.32
C HIS A 88 -5.93 4.90 -17.64
N CYS A 89 -5.77 3.65 -17.17
CA CYS A 89 -4.48 2.95 -17.13
C CYS A 89 -4.48 1.64 -17.94
N GLY A 90 -5.49 1.41 -18.78
CA GLY A 90 -5.61 0.19 -19.59
C GLY A 90 -5.80 -1.08 -18.76
N GLY A 91 -6.42 -0.96 -17.59
CA GLY A 91 -6.67 -2.08 -16.66
C GLY A 91 -5.50 -2.44 -15.75
N HIS A 92 -4.41 -1.67 -15.80
CA HIS A 92 -3.24 -1.91 -14.96
C HIS A 92 -3.20 -1.00 -13.73
N LEU A 93 -2.81 -1.57 -12.59
CA LEU A 93 -2.49 -0.88 -11.36
C LEU A 93 -1.51 -1.71 -10.53
N ARG A 94 -0.91 -1.13 -9.50
CA ARG A 94 -0.12 -1.89 -8.53
C ARG A 94 -0.33 -1.37 -7.11
N PHE A 95 0.06 -2.19 -6.14
CA PHE A 95 0.11 -1.80 -4.73
C PHE A 95 1.56 -1.66 -4.27
N THR A 96 1.82 -0.68 -3.41
CA THR A 96 3.15 -0.45 -2.85
C THR A 96 3.38 -1.33 -1.63
N THR A 97 4.64 -1.40 -1.19
CA THR A 97 5.04 -2.09 0.05
C THR A 97 4.40 -1.50 1.31
N ARG A 98 3.87 -0.27 1.22
CA ARG A 98 3.14 0.42 2.31
C ARG A 98 1.63 0.43 2.10
N ASN A 99 1.12 -0.43 1.21
CA ASN A 99 -0.31 -0.60 0.90
C ASN A 99 -0.98 0.63 0.28
N ASN A 100 -0.20 1.52 -0.35
CA ASN A 100 -0.76 2.53 -1.26
C ASN A 100 -1.09 1.90 -2.61
N ILE A 101 -1.95 2.56 -3.36
CA ILE A 101 -2.32 2.16 -4.73
C ILE A 101 -1.59 3.10 -5.70
N GLU A 102 -1.08 2.54 -6.79
CA GLU A 102 -0.41 3.29 -7.84
C GLU A 102 -1.03 3.01 -9.19
N PHE A 103 -1.40 4.09 -9.87
CA PHE A 103 -1.92 4.11 -11.22
C PHE A 103 -0.83 4.62 -12.16
N MET A 104 -0.61 3.92 -13.28
CA MET A 104 0.48 4.23 -14.20
C MET A 104 -0.07 4.62 -15.58
N VAL A 105 0.39 5.74 -16.12
CA VAL A 105 0.02 6.25 -17.45
C VAL A 105 1.27 6.66 -18.21
N ALA A 106 1.31 6.37 -19.52
CA ALA A 106 2.44 6.76 -20.38
C ALA A 106 2.37 8.24 -20.82
N ASP A 107 1.17 8.80 -20.92
CA ASP A 107 0.97 10.16 -21.44
C ASP A 107 0.81 11.18 -20.30
N LYS A 108 1.64 12.23 -20.31
CA LYS A 108 1.55 13.37 -19.36
C LYS A 108 0.15 14.01 -19.32
N ALA A 109 -0.50 14.11 -20.48
CA ALA A 109 -1.83 14.71 -20.61
C ALA A 109 -2.93 13.95 -19.83
N LYS A 110 -2.72 12.65 -19.52
CA LYS A 110 -3.67 11.82 -18.75
C LYS A 110 -3.51 11.95 -17.24
N VAL A 111 -2.42 12.55 -16.76
CA VAL A 111 -2.11 12.68 -15.33
C VAL A 111 -3.11 13.60 -14.62
N GLU A 112 -3.36 14.80 -15.15
CA GLU A 112 -4.31 15.74 -14.52
C GLU A 112 -5.77 15.23 -14.52
N PRO A 113 -6.30 14.67 -15.62
CA PRO A 113 -7.61 14.04 -15.60
C PRO A 113 -7.75 12.91 -14.57
N LEU A 114 -6.71 12.07 -14.43
CA LEU A 114 -6.69 10.98 -13.46
C LEU A 114 -6.74 11.52 -12.02
N ILE A 115 -5.94 12.54 -11.71
CA ILE A 115 -5.91 13.15 -10.37
C ILE A 115 -7.25 13.78 -10.02
N LYS A 116 -7.88 14.50 -10.94
CA LYS A 116 -9.21 15.08 -10.72
C LYS A 116 -10.27 14.01 -10.44
N ASP A 117 -10.24 12.90 -11.19
CA ASP A 117 -11.14 11.76 -10.95
C ASP A 117 -10.91 11.16 -9.55
N LEU A 118 -9.65 10.93 -9.17
CA LEU A 118 -9.28 10.39 -7.86
C LEU A 118 -9.70 11.30 -6.69
N GLU A 119 -9.45 12.60 -6.79
CA GLU A 119 -9.75 13.56 -5.73
C GLU A 119 -11.25 13.88 -5.60
N SER A 120 -12.03 13.70 -6.67
CA SER A 120 -13.49 13.86 -6.65
C SER A 120 -14.20 12.77 -5.84
N ARG A 121 -13.53 11.64 -5.58
CA ARG A 121 -14.13 10.45 -4.97
C ARG A 121 -14.04 10.49 -3.46
N LYS A 122 -15.20 10.57 -2.80
CA LYS A 122 -15.34 10.55 -1.34
C LYS A 122 -16.31 9.46 -0.90
N PHE A 123 -16.10 8.97 0.32
CA PHE A 123 -17.12 8.19 1.02
C PHE A 123 -18.22 9.12 1.55
N ASP A 124 -19.39 8.56 1.86
CA ASP A 124 -20.54 9.32 2.37
C ASP A 124 -20.21 10.08 3.68
N GLY A 125 -19.27 9.56 4.48
CA GLY A 125 -18.75 10.21 5.68
C GLY A 125 -17.73 11.33 5.42
N GLY A 126 -17.52 11.74 4.17
CA GLY A 126 -16.66 12.86 3.78
C GLY A 126 -15.18 12.55 3.60
N SER A 127 -14.70 11.36 3.99
CA SER A 127 -13.31 10.95 3.79
C SER A 127 -13.00 10.72 2.30
N PHE A 128 -11.78 11.06 1.89
CA PHE A 128 -11.31 10.78 0.54
C PHE A 128 -11.15 9.27 0.32
N LYS A 129 -11.64 8.78 -0.81
CA LYS A 129 -11.42 7.38 -1.21
C LYS A 129 -9.99 7.14 -1.69
N PHE A 130 -9.45 8.10 -2.45
CA PHE A 130 -8.14 7.99 -3.09
C PHE A 130 -7.32 9.28 -2.92
N PRO A 131 -6.86 9.62 -1.70
CA PRO A 131 -6.06 10.80 -1.49
C PRO A 131 -4.70 10.67 -2.20
N VAL A 132 -4.48 11.44 -3.27
CA VAL A 132 -3.20 11.52 -4.00
C VAL A 132 -2.11 12.06 -3.09
N GLY A 133 -0.97 11.37 -2.95
CA GLY A 133 0.11 11.81 -2.06
C GLY A 133 1.06 10.70 -1.64
N GLY A 134 1.87 10.97 -0.61
CA GLY A 134 2.75 9.97 0.02
C GLY A 134 4.06 9.68 -0.73
N THR A 135 4.49 10.60 -1.60
CA THR A 135 5.82 10.61 -2.24
C THR A 135 6.75 11.61 -1.54
N GLY A 136 8.05 11.53 -1.79
CA GLY A 136 9.00 12.56 -1.38
C GLY A 136 9.18 12.71 0.13
N ALA A 137 9.60 13.91 0.55
CA ALA A 137 9.84 14.26 1.95
C ALA A 137 8.54 14.64 2.68
N GLY A 138 7.61 13.70 2.74
CA GLY A 138 6.34 13.81 3.47
C GLY A 138 6.10 12.61 4.37
N VAL A 139 4.85 12.44 4.80
CA VAL A 139 4.40 11.24 5.50
C VAL A 139 3.79 10.27 4.50
N THR A 140 4.24 9.02 4.54
CA THR A 140 3.64 7.92 3.77
C THR A 140 2.77 7.05 4.67
N ASN A 141 1.99 6.16 4.07
CA ASN A 141 0.96 5.38 4.75
C ASN A 141 1.53 4.51 5.89
N ILE A 142 0.71 4.21 6.90
CA ILE A 142 1.13 3.48 8.09
C ILE A 142 0.99 1.98 7.86
N ILE A 143 2.11 1.26 7.95
CA ILE A 143 2.09 -0.21 7.98
C ILE A 143 1.47 -0.64 9.32
N HIS A 144 0.43 -1.46 9.28
CA HIS A 144 -0.29 -1.89 10.48
C HIS A 144 -0.81 -3.32 10.38
N THR A 145 -1.15 -3.89 11.53
CA THR A 145 -1.50 -5.31 11.73
C THR A 145 -3.01 -5.54 11.81
N GLN A 146 -3.44 -6.73 12.23
CA GLN A 146 -4.86 -7.10 12.25
C GLN A 146 -5.70 -6.36 13.30
N GLY A 147 -5.18 -6.12 14.51
CA GLY A 147 -5.98 -5.54 15.60
C GLY A 147 -7.20 -6.39 15.99
N TRP A 148 -8.26 -5.74 16.46
CA TRP A 148 -9.50 -6.40 16.92
C TRP A 148 -10.35 -6.98 15.78
N ILE A 149 -10.03 -6.66 14.53
CA ILE A 149 -10.79 -7.11 13.35
C ILE A 149 -10.69 -8.62 13.13
N HIS A 150 -9.58 -9.24 13.52
CA HIS A 150 -9.35 -10.66 13.24
C HIS A 150 -8.46 -11.39 14.25
N PHE A 151 -7.60 -10.68 14.96
CA PHE A 151 -6.61 -11.34 15.82
C PHE A 151 -7.19 -11.67 17.19
N HIS A 152 -6.77 -12.79 17.78
CA HIS A 152 -7.27 -13.28 19.08
C HIS A 152 -6.39 -12.87 20.28
N THR A 153 -5.13 -12.45 20.07
CA THR A 153 -4.28 -11.85 21.11
C THR A 153 -3.88 -10.38 20.88
N PRO A 154 -4.78 -9.49 20.41
CA PRO A 154 -4.47 -8.08 20.23
C PRO A 154 -4.42 -7.37 21.59
N ALA A 155 -3.42 -6.52 21.79
CA ALA A 155 -3.37 -5.62 22.96
C ALA A 155 -4.10 -4.31 22.66
N PRO A 156 -3.67 -3.48 21.67
CA PRO A 156 -4.51 -2.44 21.08
C PRO A 156 -5.10 -2.86 19.72
N ASP A 157 -6.12 -2.13 19.27
CA ASP A 157 -6.58 -2.17 17.87
C ASP A 157 -5.49 -1.62 16.91
N ALA A 158 -5.60 -1.96 15.62
CA ALA A 158 -4.69 -1.48 14.58
C ALA A 158 -5.34 -0.44 13.67
N SER A 159 -6.54 -0.71 13.13
CA SER A 159 -7.12 0.15 12.10
C SER A 159 -7.65 1.48 12.65
N GLY A 160 -8.25 1.48 13.85
CA GLY A 160 -8.72 2.69 14.53
C GLY A 160 -7.60 3.71 14.80
N PRO A 161 -6.52 3.34 15.49
CA PRO A 161 -5.39 4.25 15.73
C PRO A 161 -4.75 4.75 14.45
N VAL A 162 -4.60 3.90 13.43
CA VAL A 162 -4.07 4.33 12.12
C VAL A 162 -4.93 5.40 11.50
N LYS A 163 -6.26 5.25 11.50
CA LYS A 163 -7.18 6.26 10.99
C LYS A 163 -7.02 7.57 11.77
N ALA A 164 -7.03 7.51 13.09
CA ALA A 164 -6.88 8.69 13.94
C ALA A 164 -5.55 9.42 13.69
N THR A 165 -4.43 8.69 13.58
CA THR A 165 -3.12 9.28 13.29
C THR A 165 -3.05 9.88 11.88
N MET A 166 -3.57 9.17 10.87
CA MET A 166 -3.54 9.62 9.48
C MET A 166 -4.44 10.83 9.22
N ASP A 167 -5.47 11.04 10.03
CA ASP A 167 -6.30 12.25 9.95
C ASP A 167 -5.55 13.50 10.43
N VAL A 168 -4.74 13.37 11.48
CA VAL A 168 -3.90 14.48 11.98
C VAL A 168 -2.74 14.76 11.02
N LEU A 169 -2.14 13.72 10.45
CA LEU A 169 -1.00 13.83 9.53
C LEU A 169 -1.42 13.98 8.06
N PHE A 170 -2.70 14.23 7.78
CA PHE A 170 -3.20 14.22 6.40
C PHE A 170 -2.52 15.26 5.50
N ASP A 171 -2.25 16.44 6.04
CA ASP A 171 -1.57 17.51 5.29
C ASP A 171 -0.12 17.13 4.93
N ASP A 172 0.55 16.32 5.77
CA ASP A 172 1.90 15.82 5.48
C ASP A 172 1.94 14.76 4.38
N ILE A 173 0.80 14.14 4.06
CA ILE A 173 0.69 13.20 2.93
C ILE A 173 0.58 13.97 1.62
N LYS A 174 -0.06 15.15 1.66
CA LYS A 174 -0.32 16.02 0.53
C LYS A 174 0.83 16.96 0.20
N ASP A 175 1.88 16.99 1.02
CA ASP A 175 2.97 17.96 0.91
C ASP A 175 4.35 17.33 1.19
N HIS A 176 5.42 18.04 0.82
CA HIS A 176 6.83 17.64 1.01
C HIS A 176 7.54 18.56 2.00
N ARG A 177 6.90 18.84 3.14
CA ARG A 177 7.42 19.77 4.16
C ARG A 177 8.37 19.15 5.19
N GLN A 178 8.56 17.83 5.16
CA GLN A 178 9.41 17.15 6.13
C GLN A 178 10.89 17.23 5.70
N PRO A 179 11.84 17.16 6.65
CA PRO A 179 13.26 17.12 6.29
C PRO A 179 13.66 15.88 5.48
N ALA A 180 12.93 14.78 5.68
CA ALA A 180 13.08 13.52 4.98
C ALA A 180 11.75 12.74 5.03
N GLN A 181 11.64 11.65 4.27
CA GLN A 181 10.44 10.82 4.30
C GLN A 181 10.21 10.19 5.67
N LEU A 182 9.06 10.46 6.28
CA LEU A 182 8.69 9.90 7.58
C LEU A 182 7.88 8.62 7.40
N SER A 183 8.39 7.52 7.99
CA SER A 183 7.78 6.20 7.96
C SER A 183 7.27 5.81 9.34
N VAL A 184 5.95 5.78 9.51
CA VAL A 184 5.30 5.38 10.77
C VAL A 184 4.77 3.95 10.65
N SER A 185 4.91 3.13 11.69
CA SER A 185 4.40 1.76 11.73
C SER A 185 3.58 1.56 13.00
N GLY A 186 2.35 1.06 12.87
CA GLY A 186 1.41 0.84 13.96
C GLY A 186 1.49 -0.59 14.51
N PRO A 187 1.46 -0.78 15.84
CA PRO A 187 1.55 -2.10 16.45
C PRO A 187 0.23 -2.88 16.39
N GLY A 188 0.32 -4.20 16.49
CA GLY A 188 -0.74 -5.02 17.06
C GLY A 188 -0.09 -6.26 17.66
N ALA A 189 -0.12 -6.31 19.00
CA ALA A 189 0.61 -7.23 19.87
C ALA A 189 2.16 -7.11 19.81
N GLU A 190 2.80 -7.50 20.92
CA GLU A 190 4.26 -7.52 21.11
C GLU A 190 4.99 -8.40 20.08
N HIS A 191 4.28 -9.36 19.51
CA HIS A 191 4.76 -10.12 18.36
C HIS A 191 4.76 -9.20 17.12
N VAL A 192 5.86 -8.46 16.93
CA VAL A 192 6.09 -7.59 15.78
C VAL A 192 6.06 -8.44 14.50
N ARG A 193 4.88 -8.60 13.90
CA ARG A 193 4.70 -9.43 12.69
C ARG A 193 5.37 -8.84 11.44
N ARG A 194 5.70 -7.54 11.47
CA ARG A 194 6.45 -6.83 10.42
C ARG A 194 7.23 -5.66 11.02
N GLY A 195 8.51 -5.87 11.34
CA GLY A 195 9.56 -4.85 11.34
C GLY A 195 9.35 -3.53 12.12
N ALA A 196 8.37 -3.42 13.01
CA ALA A 196 8.19 -2.28 13.91
C ALA A 196 9.23 -2.32 15.06
N LYS A 197 10.52 -2.41 14.71
CA LYS A 197 11.56 -1.81 15.54
C LYS A 197 11.75 -0.41 14.99
N GLY A 198 11.29 0.59 15.73
CA GLY A 198 11.64 1.97 15.45
C GLY A 198 13.14 2.16 15.66
N GLU A 199 13.93 1.85 14.65
CA GLU A 199 15.30 2.36 14.54
C GLU A 199 15.21 3.68 13.80
N CYS A 200 15.16 4.77 14.57
CA CYS A 200 15.53 6.09 14.08
C CYS A 200 16.98 5.97 13.56
N SER A 201 17.14 5.96 12.23
CA SER A 201 18.44 5.92 11.56
C SER A 201 19.16 7.26 11.70
N THR A 202 19.63 7.59 12.90
CA THR A 202 20.69 8.55 13.13
C THR A 202 21.78 7.88 13.95
N ARG A 203 23.01 7.93 13.41
CA ARG A 203 24.19 7.20 13.86
C ARG A 203 24.51 7.37 15.36
N ARG A 204 24.52 6.23 16.08
CA ARG A 204 25.47 5.80 17.15
C ARG A 204 25.31 6.40 18.59
N PRO A 205 25.94 5.80 19.63
CA PRO A 205 25.39 4.74 20.51
C PRO A 205 25.28 5.19 22.01
N LEU A 206 24.93 4.24 22.90
CA LEU A 206 24.85 4.32 24.38
C LEU A 206 23.48 4.67 24.98
N CYS A 207 22.68 3.62 25.23
CA CYS A 207 22.19 3.37 26.58
C CYS A 207 21.81 1.88 26.69
N LYS A 208 22.70 1.08 27.29
CA LYS A 208 22.29 -0.21 27.87
C LYS A 208 21.59 0.14 29.17
N THR A 209 20.27 0.03 29.21
CA THR A 209 19.55 -0.04 30.49
C THR A 209 19.10 -1.48 30.69
N THR A 210 19.77 -2.09 31.64
CA THR A 210 19.49 -3.36 32.32
C THR A 210 18.01 -3.60 32.58
N ALA A 211 17.49 -4.73 32.09
CA ALA A 211 16.38 -5.44 32.74
C ALA A 211 16.88 -6.84 33.07
N SER A 212 17.45 -6.95 34.27
CA SER A 212 17.85 -8.20 34.90
C SER A 212 16.63 -9.10 35.04
N ALA A 213 16.77 -10.35 34.60
CA ALA A 213 15.93 -11.45 35.03
C ALA A 213 15.99 -11.56 36.56
N LEU A 214 14.84 -11.57 37.21
CA LEU A 214 14.65 -12.12 38.54
C LEU A 214 13.29 -12.83 38.50
N GLY A 215 13.35 -14.15 38.31
CA GLY A 215 12.24 -15.01 38.66
C GLY A 215 12.02 -14.93 40.17
N HIS A 216 10.75 -14.96 40.58
CA HIS A 216 10.33 -15.48 41.87
C HIS A 216 9.07 -16.30 41.63
N SER A 217 9.19 -17.56 42.05
CA SER A 217 8.17 -18.57 42.30
C SER A 217 6.97 -18.06 43.10
N ILE A 218 5.79 -18.53 42.71
CA ILE A 218 4.96 -19.44 43.52
C ILE A 218 4.51 -20.57 42.59
#